data_AF-A0A533UY98-F1
#
_entry.id   AF-A0A533UY98-F1
#
_cell.length_a   1.000
_cell.length_b   1.000
_cell.length_c   1.000
_cell.angle_alpha   90.00
_cell.angle_beta   90.00
_cell.angle_gamma   90.00
#
_symmetry.space_group_name_H-M   'P 1'
#
loop_
_entity.id
_entity.type
_entity.pdbx_description
1 polymer ?
#
loop_
_entity_poly.entity_id
_entity_poly.type
_entity_poly.pdbx_seq_one_letter_code
_entity_poly.pdbx_strand_id
1 'polypeptide(L)' 'MKLQALLDRGCKIEKVYPSVLGSDAEINIVTVEIRCSDGQIHKIRAYREEASDLREFIRTKISNTK' A
#
# COMPACT_ATOMS: atom_id res chain seq x y z
N MET A 1 -5.54 -0.90 10.75
CA MET A 1 -4.75 -0.31 9.64
C MET A 1 -5.69 0.28 8.59
N LYS A 2 -5.49 1.54 8.17
CA LYS A 2 -6.36 2.22 7.18
C LYS A 2 -6.45 1.49 5.84
N LEU A 3 -5.36 0.87 5.39
CA LEU A 3 -5.31 0.09 4.14
C LEU A 3 -6.26 -1.10 4.18
N GLN A 4 -6.23 -1.90 5.25
CA GLN A 4 -7.08 -3.09 5.39
C GLN A 4 -8.58 -2.73 5.37
N ALA A 5 -8.97 -1.61 5.98
CA ALA A 5 -10.36 -1.15 5.95
C ALA A 5 -10.81 -0.72 4.54
N LEU A 6 -9.92 -0.14 3.72
CA LEU A 6 -10.24 0.19 2.33
C LEU A 6 -10.30 -1.06 1.45
N LEU A 7 -9.40 -2.02 1.66
CA LEU A 7 -9.46 -3.32 0.96
C LEU A 7 -10.74 -4.09 1.30
N ASP A 8 -11.17 -4.06 2.57
CA ASP A 8 -12.40 -4.71 3.04
C ASP A 8 -13.66 -4.09 2.40
N ARG A 9 -13.64 -2.79 2.11
CA ARG A 9 -14.67 -2.08 1.34
C ARG A 9 -14.66 -2.41 -0.16
N GLY A 10 -13.83 -3.34 -0.62
CA GLY A 10 -13.70 -3.72 -2.02
C GLY A 10 -12.84 -2.77 -2.85
N CYS A 11 -12.09 -1.86 -2.22
CA CYS A 11 -11.14 -1.01 -2.93
C CYS A 11 -9.87 -1.80 -3.29
N LYS A 12 -9.25 -1.48 -4.42
CA LYS A 12 -8.08 -2.19 -4.95
C LYS A 12 -6.85 -1.28 -4.97
N ILE A 13 -5.69 -1.83 -4.67
CA ILE A 13 -4.42 -1.11 -4.81
C ILE A 13 -4.19 -0.87 -6.30
N GLU A 14 -4.07 0.40 -6.68
CA GLU A 14 -3.80 0.81 -8.06
C GLU A 14 -2.30 1.02 -8.27
N LYS A 15 -1.65 1.75 -7.36
CA LYS A 15 -0.22 2.03 -7.42
C LYS A 15 0.42 2.05 -6.04
N VAL A 16 1.68 1.69 -5.98
CA VAL A 16 2.52 1.78 -4.77
C VAL A 16 3.78 2.52 -5.14
N TYR A 17 4.10 3.55 -4.37
CA TYR A 17 5.28 4.39 -4.51
C TYR A 17 6.13 4.30 -3.24
N PRO A 18 7.45 4.16 -3.39
CA PRO A 18 8.19 3.92 -4.63
C PRO A 18 7.89 2.52 -5.20
N SER A 19 7.81 2.39 -6.54
CA SER A 19 7.61 1.10 -7.22
C SER A 19 8.77 0.14 -6.98
N VAL A 20 9.96 0.68 -6.72
CA VAL A 20 11.12 -0.10 -6.34
C VAL A 20 11.01 -0.38 -4.84
N LEU A 21 10.84 -1.66 -4.51
CA LEU A 21 11.13 -2.21 -3.17
C LEU A 21 12.65 -2.18 -2.93
N GLY A 22 13.29 -1.05 -3.22
CA GLY A 22 14.71 -0.81 -3.02
C GLY A 22 15.01 -0.75 -1.52
N SER A 23 16.20 -1.24 -1.17
CA SER A 23 16.72 -1.49 0.17
C SER A 23 16.20 -0.52 1.23
N ASP A 24 15.84 -1.12 2.37
CA ASP A 24 15.31 -0.57 3.62
C ASP A 24 15.95 0.75 4.11
N ALA A 25 17.13 1.11 3.61
CA ALA A 25 17.91 2.26 4.03
C ALA A 25 17.52 3.62 3.40
N GLU A 26 16.80 3.66 2.26
CA GLU A 26 16.60 4.93 1.52
C GLU A 26 15.16 5.45 1.49
N ILE A 27 14.16 4.63 1.87
CA ILE A 27 12.75 4.96 1.64
C ILE A 27 12.01 5.15 2.97
N ASN A 28 12.16 6.35 3.54
CA ASN A 28 11.46 6.75 4.77
C ASN A 28 9.94 6.89 4.61
N ILE A 29 9.38 6.78 3.40
CA ILE A 29 7.97 7.05 3.10
C ILE A 29 7.45 6.10 2.02
N VAL A 30 6.32 5.45 2.27
CA VAL A 30 5.58 4.64 1.29
C VAL A 30 4.22 5.27 1.05
N THR A 31 3.88 5.46 -0.22
CA THR A 31 2.57 5.97 -0.66
C THR A 31 1.84 4.89 -1.45
N VAL A 32 0.62 4.56 -1.03
CA VAL A 32 -0.25 3.60 -1.70
C VAL A 32 -1.46 4.33 -2.23
N GLU A 33 -1.70 4.22 -3.53
CA GLU A 33 -2.92 4.69 -4.17
C GLU A 33 -3.89 3.52 -4.31
N ILE A 34 -5.08 3.70 -3.77
CA ILE A 34 -6.14 2.71 -3.73
C ILE A 34 -7.33 3.28 -4.47
N ARG A 35 -7.84 2.56 -5.46
CA ARG A 35 -9.06 2.92 -6.17
C ARG A 35 -10.22 2.11 -5.63
N CYS A 36 -11.27 2.77 -5.17
CA CYS A 36 -12.53 2.14 -4.80
C CYS A 36 -13.42 1.95 -6.03
N SER A 37 -14.39 1.02 -5.96
CA SER A 37 -15.36 0.76 -7.03
C SER A 37 -16.20 1.98 -7.41
N ASP A 38 -16.29 2.95 -6.50
CA ASP A 38 -16.93 4.26 -6.70
C ASP A 38 -16.11 5.22 -7.59
N GLY A 39 -14.91 4.81 -8.01
CA GLY A 39 -13.98 5.65 -8.79
C GLY A 39 -13.11 6.58 -7.95
N GLN A 40 -13.39 6.72 -6.65
CA GLN A 40 -12.57 7.49 -5.71
C GLN A 40 -11.19 6.86 -5.49
N ILE A 41 -10.16 7.71 -5.50
CA ILE A 41 -8.77 7.33 -5.27
C ILE A 41 -8.34 7.81 -3.87
N HIS A 42 -7.99 6.88 -3.01
CA HIS A 42 -7.44 7.14 -1.68
C HIS A 42 -5.93 6.97 -1.70
N LYS A 43 -5.21 7.99 -1.21
CA LYS A 43 -3.75 7.92 -1.04
C LYS A 43 -3.41 7.72 0.42
N ILE A 44 -2.78 6.60 0.75
CA ILE A 44 -2.25 6.32 2.09
C ILE A 44 -0.76 6.60 2.07
N ARG A 45 -0.28 7.45 2.96
CA ARG A 45 1.15 7.67 3.20
C ARG A 45 1.52 7.09 4.55
N ALA A 46 2.54 6.26 4.57
CA ALA A 46 3.14 5.70 5.78
C ALA A 46 4.61 6.12 5.83
N TYR A 47 5.13 6.29 7.04
CA TYR A 47 6.46 6.86 7.29
C TYR A 47 7.26 5.90 8.19
N ARG A 48 8.57 5.81 7.98
CA ARG A 48 9.51 5.04 8.81
C ARG A 48 9.01 3.60 9.04
N GLU A 49 8.76 3.21 10.30
CA GLU A 49 8.30 1.88 10.70
C GLU A 49 6.96 1.51 10.03
N GLU A 50 5.99 2.43 10.00
CA GLU A 50 4.71 2.19 9.32
C GLU A 50 4.91 1.93 7.82
N ALA A 51 5.96 2.49 7.21
CA ALA A 51 6.25 2.27 5.80
C ALA A 51 6.75 0.84 5.54
N SER A 52 7.55 0.28 6.45
CA SER A 52 8.01 -1.11 6.40
C SER A 52 6.87 -2.10 6.63
N ASP A 53 6.04 -1.88 7.65
CA ASP A 53 4.82 -2.68 7.89
C ASP A 53 3.86 -2.67 6.69
N LEU A 54 3.62 -1.48 6.12
CA LEU A 54 2.72 -1.32 4.98
C LEU A 54 3.24 -2.05 3.74
N ARG A 55 4.56 -2.05 3.51
CA ARG A 55 5.21 -2.81 2.43
C ARG A 55 5.04 -4.30 2.59
N GLU A 56 5.34 -4.82 3.78
CA GLU A 56 5.23 -6.25 4.04
C GLU A 56 3.79 -6.74 3.89
N PHE A 57 2.84 -5.93 4.38
CA PHE A 57 1.42 -6.18 4.21
C PHE A 57 0.99 -6.23 2.73
N ILE A 58 1.41 -5.25 1.92
CA ILE A 58 1.11 -5.21 0.48
C ILE A 58 1.73 -6.42 -0.23
N ARG A 59 2.99 -6.75 0.08
CA ARG A 59 3.69 -7.91 -0.49
C ARG A 59 2.93 -9.20 -0.22
N THR A 60 2.50 -9.40 1.02
CA THR A 60 1.71 -10.58 1.43
C THR A 60 0.36 -10.64 0.71
N LYS A 61 -0.33 -9.51 0.52
CA LYS A 61 -1.62 -9.46 -0.19
C LYS A 61 -1.48 -9.69 -1.70
N ILE A 62 -0.45 -9.14 -2.34
CA ILE A 62 -0.19 -9.34 -3.78
C ILE A 62 0.24 -10.79 -4.07
N SER A 63 1.11 -11.37 -3.23
CA SER A 63 1.58 -12.75 -3.41
C SER A 63 0.48 -13.82 -3.21
N ASN A 64 -0.61 -13.51 -2.51
CA ASN A 64 -1.74 -14.42 -2.33
C ASN A 64 -2.77 -14.35 -3.50
N THR A 65 -2.50 -13.53 -4.51
CA THR A 65 -3.31 -13.45 -5.74
C THR A 65 -2.60 -14.17 -6.89
N LYS A 66 -2.18 -15.41 -6.67
CA LYS A 66 -1.63 -16.28 -7.71
C LYS A 66 -2.29 -17.65 -7.67
#